data_AF-A0AA44GAP6-F1
#
_entry.id   AF-A0AA44GAP6-F1
#
_cell.length_a   1.000
_cell.length_b   1.000
_cell.length_c   1.000
_cell.angle_alpha   90.00
_cell.angle_beta   90.00
_cell.angle_gamma   90.00
#
_symmetry.space_group_name_H-M   'P 1'
#
loop_
_entity.id
_entity.type
_entity.pdbx_description
1 polymer ?
#
loop_
_entity_poly.entity_id
_entity_poly.type
_entity_poly.pdbx_seq_one_letter_code
_entity_poly.pdbx_strand_id
1 'polypeptide(L)'
;MSEQNTAEFVFGAFQKALNTNSLVTAKGELFSDLLVYLDQPDGETRYSYALMGNGTRVKALCVATVKDSEADSLCFDLEIATYAKFRQQGHATSVFEKAMQELKNGLSRNNISSFSVTFNVDKENEAGHAFCCKLTDKVIETEQGKTYTKQIG
;
A
#
# COMPACT_ATOMS: atom_id res chain seq x y z
N MET A 1 -4.80 -17.27 8.76
CA MET A 1 -3.75 -16.55 9.51
C MET A 1 -4.35 -15.21 9.93
N SER A 2 -4.03 -14.68 11.11
CA SER A 2 -4.45 -13.31 11.46
C SER A 2 -3.68 -12.31 10.60
N GLU A 3 -4.30 -11.17 10.27
CA GLU A 3 -3.65 -10.10 9.50
C GLU A 3 -2.33 -9.62 10.14
N GLN A 4 -2.21 -9.68 11.47
CA GLN A 4 -0.96 -9.37 12.16
C GLN A 4 0.18 -10.33 11.79
N ASN A 5 -0.10 -11.64 11.75
CA ASN A 5 0.89 -12.64 11.37
C ASN A 5 1.25 -12.52 9.89
N THR A 6 0.28 -12.19 9.03
CA THR A 6 0.50 -11.90 7.61
C THR A 6 1.40 -10.68 7.43
N ALA A 7 1.13 -9.58 8.13
CA ALA A 7 1.94 -8.36 8.06
C ALA A 7 3.39 -8.61 8.48
N GLU A 8 3.63 -9.33 9.58
CA GLU A 8 4.99 -9.66 10.03
C GLU A 8 5.74 -10.55 9.05
N PHE A 9 5.07 -11.55 8.46
CA PHE A 9 5.63 -12.39 7.42
C PHE A 9 6.01 -11.57 6.17
N VAL A 10 5.10 -10.72 5.68
CA VAL A 10 5.33 -9.85 4.51
C VAL A 10 6.53 -8.93 4.74
N PHE A 11 6.64 -8.31 5.91
CA PHE A 11 7.80 -7.50 6.26
C PHE A 11 9.09 -8.31 6.28
N GLY A 12 9.07 -9.49 6.90
CA GLY A 12 10.24 -10.37 6.96
C GLY A 12 10.72 -10.79 5.57
N ALA A 13 9.79 -11.17 4.70
CA ALA A 13 10.08 -11.55 3.33
C ALA A 13 10.66 -10.40 2.51
N PHE A 14 10.01 -9.22 2.54
CA PHE A 14 10.47 -8.05 1.79
C PHE A 14 11.83 -7.55 2.30
N GLN A 15 12.02 -7.46 3.62
CA GLN A 15 13.30 -7.06 4.23
C GLN A 15 14.43 -8.04 3.87
N LYS A 16 14.15 -9.35 3.87
CA LYS A 16 15.11 -10.37 3.45
C LYS A 16 15.49 -10.18 1.99
N ALA A 17 14.50 -10.00 1.12
CA ALA A 17 14.71 -9.86 -0.31
C ALA A 17 15.49 -8.58 -0.68
N LEU A 18 15.26 -7.48 0.05
CA LEU A 18 16.11 -6.28 -0.03
C LEU A 18 17.55 -6.57 0.38
N ASN A 19 17.76 -7.24 1.51
CA ASN A 19 19.10 -7.54 2.02
C ASN A 19 19.88 -8.51 1.13
N THR A 20 19.20 -9.37 0.37
CA THR A 20 19.83 -10.33 -0.55
C THR A 20 19.92 -9.82 -1.99
N ASN A 21 19.57 -8.55 -2.26
CA ASN A 21 19.48 -7.98 -3.60
C ASN A 21 18.64 -8.83 -4.57
N SER A 22 17.63 -9.53 -4.05
CA SER A 22 16.76 -10.40 -4.85
C SER A 22 15.58 -9.64 -5.47
N LEU A 23 15.45 -8.35 -5.17
CA LEU A 23 14.48 -7.44 -5.77
C LEU A 23 15.23 -6.26 -6.37
N VAL A 24 14.88 -5.91 -7.61
CA VAL A 24 15.34 -4.67 -8.24
C VAL A 24 14.35 -3.58 -7.88
N THR A 25 14.71 -2.74 -6.92
CA THR A 25 13.88 -1.62 -6.47
C THR A 25 14.42 -0.30 -6.99
N ALA A 26 13.53 0.66 -7.25
CA ALA A 26 13.88 2.05 -7.51
C ALA A 26 13.62 2.91 -6.25
N LYS A 27 14.27 4.07 -6.15
CA LYS A 27 13.81 5.10 -5.20
C LYS A 27 12.57 5.79 -5.77
N GLY A 28 11.67 6.22 -4.90
CA GLY A 28 10.59 7.12 -5.26
C GLY A 28 11.13 8.38 -5.93
N GLU A 29 10.42 8.87 -6.94
CA GLU A 29 10.83 10.04 -7.69
C GLU A 29 10.54 11.33 -6.93
N LEU A 30 9.39 11.38 -6.24
CA LEU A 30 8.99 12.47 -5.38
C LEU A 30 9.57 12.31 -3.97
N PHE A 31 9.67 11.08 -3.48
CA PHE A 31 10.07 10.77 -2.10
C PHE A 31 11.25 9.80 -2.07
N SER A 32 12.45 10.34 -1.86
CA SER A 32 13.69 9.54 -1.79
C SER A 32 13.77 8.54 -0.63
N ASP A 33 12.87 8.65 0.37
CA ASP A 33 12.71 7.71 1.47
C ASP A 33 11.68 6.60 1.20
N LEU A 34 11.11 6.56 -0.01
CA LEU A 34 10.38 5.40 -0.52
C LEU A 34 11.28 4.56 -1.43
N LEU A 35 11.22 3.24 -1.24
CA LEU A 35 11.59 2.28 -2.29
C LEU A 35 10.34 1.78 -2.99
N VAL A 36 10.42 1.68 -4.32
CA VAL A 36 9.35 1.22 -5.18
C VAL A 36 9.79 -0.07 -5.85
N TYR A 37 8.89 -1.04 -5.86
CA TYR A 37 9.04 -2.29 -6.59
C TYR A 37 7.78 -2.55 -7.40
N LEU A 38 7.96 -2.91 -8.66
CA LEU A 38 6.89 -3.23 -9.60
C LEU A 38 7.02 -4.70 -9.99
N ASP A 39 5.96 -5.46 -9.79
CA ASP A 39 5.87 -6.84 -10.26
C ASP A 39 4.48 -7.20 -10.78
N GLN A 40 4.36 -8.43 -11.27
CA GLN A 40 3.13 -8.99 -11.83
C GLN A 40 2.88 -10.41 -11.31
N PRO A 41 2.65 -10.60 -9.99
CA PRO A 41 2.22 -11.90 -9.48
C PRO A 41 0.92 -12.32 -10.18
N ASP A 42 0.89 -13.54 -10.71
CA ASP A 42 -0.28 -14.11 -11.39
C ASP A 42 -0.87 -13.22 -12.51
N GLY A 43 -0.04 -12.35 -13.11
CA GLY A 43 -0.43 -11.42 -14.17
C GLY A 43 -1.06 -10.10 -13.69
N GLU A 44 -1.29 -9.94 -12.39
CA GLU A 44 -1.85 -8.70 -11.81
C GLU A 44 -0.75 -7.69 -11.51
N THR A 45 -0.87 -6.48 -12.06
CA THR A 45 0.14 -5.44 -11.82
C THR A 45 0.09 -4.96 -10.37
N ARG A 46 1.23 -5.05 -9.68
CA ARG A 46 1.35 -4.67 -8.28
C ARG A 46 2.52 -3.71 -8.05
N TYR A 47 2.22 -2.62 -7.36
CA TYR A 47 3.18 -1.61 -6.92
C TYR A 47 3.41 -1.74 -5.42
N SER A 48 4.63 -2.02 -5.00
CA SER A 48 5.01 -2.08 -3.59
C SER A 48 5.86 -0.86 -3.22
N TYR A 49 5.42 -0.11 -2.23
CA TYR A 49 6.08 1.08 -1.69
C TYR A 49 6.53 0.82 -0.26
N ALA A 50 7.84 0.87 -0.03
CA ALA A 50 8.44 0.68 1.29
C ALA A 50 8.96 2.01 1.85
N LEU A 51 8.39 2.44 2.97
CA LEU A 51 8.88 3.58 3.72
C LEU A 51 10.13 3.19 4.50
N MET A 52 11.25 3.79 4.14
CA MET A 52 12.54 3.47 4.70
C MET A 52 12.82 4.28 5.97
N GLY A 53 13.51 3.64 6.91
CA GLY A 53 14.26 4.30 7.96
C GLY A 53 15.71 4.54 7.53
N ASN A 54 16.61 4.56 8.50
CA ASN A 54 18.03 4.62 8.20
C ASN A 54 18.52 3.26 7.67
N GLY A 55 19.37 3.27 6.65
CA GLY A 55 19.92 2.06 6.03
C GLY A 55 18.84 1.26 5.31
N THR A 56 18.82 -0.06 5.52
CA THR A 56 17.89 -0.98 4.84
C THR A 56 16.59 -1.21 5.61
N ARG A 57 16.37 -0.52 6.73
CA ARG A 57 15.24 -0.81 7.64
C ARG A 57 13.92 -0.30 7.07
N VAL A 58 12.96 -1.20 6.87
CA VAL A 58 11.59 -0.82 6.48
C VAL A 58 10.75 -0.46 7.72
N LYS A 59 10.02 0.66 7.64
CA LYS A 59 9.09 1.14 8.69
C LYS A 59 7.65 0.72 8.41
N ALA A 60 7.21 0.93 7.18
CA ALA A 60 5.86 0.64 6.72
C ALA A 60 5.88 0.25 5.23
N LEU A 61 4.86 -0.49 4.81
CA LEU A 61 4.64 -0.91 3.42
C LEU A 61 3.24 -0.48 2.98
N CYS A 62 3.14 -0.05 1.73
CA CYS A 62 1.88 0.12 1.02
C CYS A 62 1.99 -0.68 -0.28
N VAL A 63 1.06 -1.60 -0.51
CA VAL A 63 0.98 -2.42 -1.71
C VAL A 63 -0.29 -2.04 -2.44
N ALA A 64 -0.16 -1.71 -3.73
CA ALA A 64 -1.27 -1.36 -4.60
C ALA A 64 -1.35 -2.35 -5.77
N THR A 65 -2.39 -3.18 -5.77
CA THR A 65 -2.65 -4.14 -6.83
C THR A 65 -3.77 -3.63 -7.72
N VAL A 66 -3.57 -3.64 -9.03
CA VAL A 66 -4.62 -3.27 -10.00
C VAL A 66 -5.71 -4.33 -9.93
N LYS A 67 -6.93 -3.93 -9.56
CA LYS A 67 -8.09 -4.83 -9.43
C LYS A 67 -9.02 -4.73 -10.63
N ASP A 68 -9.29 -3.50 -11.05
CA ASP A 68 -10.16 -3.20 -12.17
C ASP A 68 -9.53 -2.07 -13.00
N SER A 69 -9.50 -2.29 -14.31
CA SER A 69 -8.99 -1.34 -15.29
C SER A 69 -9.92 -1.33 -16.50
N GLU A 70 -11.15 -0.87 -16.29
CA GLU A 70 -12.03 -0.43 -17.37
C GLU A 70 -11.48 0.86 -18.00
N ALA A 71 -11.87 1.17 -19.24
CA ALA A 71 -11.30 2.26 -20.05
C ALA A 71 -11.26 3.62 -19.32
N ASP A 72 -12.23 3.88 -18.43
CA ASP A 72 -12.40 5.15 -17.74
C ASP A 72 -12.27 5.07 -16.20
N SER A 73 -11.97 3.89 -15.63
CA SER A 73 -11.86 3.73 -14.17
C SER A 73 -10.77 2.76 -13.76
N LEU A 74 -9.67 3.31 -13.25
CA LEU A 74 -8.61 2.55 -12.61
C LEU A 74 -8.90 2.41 -11.11
N CYS A 75 -8.87 1.17 -10.61
CA CYS A 75 -9.07 0.85 -9.20
C CYS A 75 -7.93 -0.02 -8.67
N PHE A 76 -7.43 0.34 -7.50
CA PHE A 76 -6.40 -0.43 -6.79
C PHE A 76 -6.92 -0.97 -5.48
N ASP A 77 -6.72 -2.27 -5.24
CA ASP A 77 -6.77 -2.81 -3.88
C ASP A 77 -5.47 -2.44 -3.16
N LEU A 78 -5.62 -1.85 -1.97
CA LEU A 78 -4.52 -1.42 -1.12
C LEU A 78 -4.38 -2.29 0.12
N GLU A 79 -3.15 -2.68 0.39
CA GLU A 79 -2.74 -3.30 1.64
C GLU A 79 -1.68 -2.43 2.31
N ILE A 80 -1.85 -2.17 3.61
CA ILE A 80 -0.89 -1.38 4.38
C ILE A 80 -0.47 -2.16 5.63
N ALA A 81 0.83 -2.19 5.84
CA ALA A 81 1.42 -2.78 7.02
C ALA A 81 2.36 -1.77 7.68
N THR A 82 2.48 -1.82 9.01
CA THR A 82 3.52 -1.11 9.77
C THR A 82 4.26 -2.08 10.67
N TYR A 83 5.59 -2.06 10.61
CA TYR A 83 6.42 -2.95 11.39
C TYR A 83 6.19 -2.71 12.88
N ALA A 84 6.09 -3.76 13.69
CA ALA A 84 5.58 -3.70 15.07
C ALA A 84 6.27 -2.62 15.92
N LYS A 85 7.60 -2.49 15.81
CA LYS A 85 8.41 -1.50 16.55
C LYS A 85 8.17 -0.04 16.14
N PHE A 86 7.40 0.19 15.09
CA PHE A 86 7.10 1.50 14.52
C PHE A 86 5.60 1.82 14.49
N ARG A 87 4.74 0.96 15.06
CA ARG A 87 3.30 1.24 15.14
C ARG A 87 3.03 2.48 16.00
N GLN A 88 1.88 3.11 15.77
CA GLN A 88 1.41 4.31 16.50
C GLN A 88 2.31 5.56 16.35
N GLN A 89 3.17 5.60 15.33
CA GLN A 89 4.05 6.74 15.04
C GLN A 89 3.69 7.47 13.72
N GLY A 90 2.51 7.18 13.16
CA GLY A 90 2.03 7.80 11.92
C GLY A 90 2.60 7.23 10.62
N HIS A 91 3.47 6.21 10.67
CA HIS A 91 4.12 5.65 9.47
C HIS A 91 3.14 5.01 8.47
N ALA A 92 2.03 4.44 8.92
CA ALA A 92 0.97 3.93 8.03
C ALA A 92 0.37 5.04 7.15
N THR A 93 0.04 6.18 7.77
CA THR A 93 -0.49 7.35 7.05
C THR A 93 0.58 7.93 6.14
N SER A 94 1.82 8.04 6.62
CA SER A 94 2.93 8.58 5.83
C SER A 94 3.23 7.73 4.58
N VAL A 95 3.29 6.40 4.70
CA VAL A 95 3.54 5.54 3.53
C VAL A 95 2.37 5.60 2.54
N PHE A 96 1.13 5.65 3.03
CA PHE A 96 -0.05 5.80 2.18
C PHE A 96 -0.01 7.10 1.36
N GLU A 97 0.12 8.25 2.02
CA GLU A 97 0.07 9.56 1.36
C GLU A 97 1.19 9.71 0.34
N LYS A 98 2.40 9.26 0.66
CA LYS A 98 3.53 9.31 -0.26
C LYS A 98 3.36 8.32 -1.43
N ALA A 99 2.91 7.10 -1.16
CA ALA A 99 2.66 6.11 -2.21
C ALA A 99 1.58 6.57 -3.19
N MET A 100 0.49 7.18 -2.70
CA MET A 100 -0.56 7.70 -3.58
C MET A 100 -0.07 8.85 -4.46
N GLN A 101 0.79 9.72 -3.93
CA GLN A 101 1.42 10.80 -4.70
C GLN A 101 2.40 10.25 -5.76
N GLU A 102 3.23 9.26 -5.42
CA GLU A 102 4.11 8.59 -6.40
C GLU A 102 3.30 7.88 -7.49
N LEU A 103 2.29 7.12 -7.10
CA LEU A 103 1.44 6.38 -8.03
C LEU A 103 0.73 7.36 -8.97
N LYS A 104 0.14 8.44 -8.45
CA LYS A 104 -0.46 9.51 -9.25
C LYS A 104 0.55 10.15 -10.20
N ASN A 105 1.76 10.45 -9.74
CA ASN A 105 2.82 11.02 -10.57
C ASN A 105 3.18 10.08 -11.73
N GLY A 106 3.36 8.78 -11.46
CA GLY A 106 3.64 7.77 -12.48
C GLY A 106 2.50 7.62 -13.49
N LEU A 107 1.26 7.52 -13.01
CA LEU A 107 0.06 7.36 -13.83
C LEU A 107 -0.24 8.59 -14.71
N SER A 108 0.08 9.80 -14.23
CA SER A 108 -0.16 11.04 -14.97
C SER A 108 0.56 11.11 -16.32
N ARG A 109 1.67 10.39 -16.46
CA ARG A 109 2.42 10.24 -17.72
C ARG A 109 1.63 9.54 -18.81
N ASN A 110 0.58 8.81 -18.43
CA ASN A 110 -0.34 8.14 -19.34
C ASN A 110 -1.72 8.82 -19.35
N ASN A 111 -1.79 10.11 -18.98
CA ASN A 111 -3.01 10.91 -18.89
C ASN A 111 -4.06 10.41 -17.88
N ILE A 112 -3.65 9.58 -16.92
CA ILE A 112 -4.50 9.14 -15.82
C ILE A 112 -4.33 10.11 -14.66
N SER A 113 -5.30 11.00 -14.48
CA SER A 113 -5.26 12.06 -13.46
C SER A 113 -6.02 11.69 -12.18
N SER A 114 -6.90 10.69 -12.24
CA SER A 114 -7.64 10.20 -11.08
C SER A 114 -7.83 8.68 -11.11
N PHE A 115 -7.97 8.09 -9.94
CA PHE A 115 -8.20 6.67 -9.73
C PHE A 115 -8.84 6.45 -8.36
N SER A 116 -9.42 5.27 -8.14
CA SER A 116 -9.96 4.88 -6.85
C SER A 116 -9.04 3.88 -6.15
N VAL A 117 -9.09 3.86 -4.82
CA VAL A 117 -8.41 2.86 -4.01
C VAL A 117 -9.36 2.23 -3.01
N THR A 118 -9.20 0.93 -2.79
CA THR A 118 -10.02 0.12 -1.90
C THR A 118 -9.20 -0.55 -0.82
N PHE A 119 -9.70 -0.54 0.40
CA PHE A 119 -9.17 -1.33 1.51
C PHE A 119 -10.22 -2.33 1.95
N ASN A 120 -9.87 -3.61 1.98
CA ASN A 120 -10.71 -4.65 2.58
C ASN A 120 -10.12 -4.93 3.96
N VAL A 121 -10.90 -4.69 5.00
CA VAL A 121 -10.45 -4.80 6.40
C VAL A 121 -11.33 -5.81 7.11
N ASP A 122 -10.72 -6.85 7.66
CA ASP A 122 -11.42 -7.88 8.42
C ASP A 122 -12.13 -7.29 9.64
N LYS A 123 -13.29 -7.85 10.00
CA LYS A 123 -14.15 -7.37 11.10
C LYS A 123 -13.43 -7.19 12.44
N GLU A 124 -12.40 -7.99 12.70
CA GLU A 124 -11.64 -7.99 13.95
C GLU A 124 -10.46 -7.00 13.95
N ASN A 125 -10.15 -6.36 12.80
CA ASN A 125 -9.03 -5.43 12.70
C ASN A 125 -9.45 -3.99 13.07
N GLU A 126 -9.57 -3.77 14.37
CA GLU A 126 -9.90 -2.45 14.94
C GLU A 126 -8.94 -1.34 14.48
N ALA A 127 -7.64 -1.66 14.35
CA ALA A 127 -6.63 -0.69 13.95
C ALA A 127 -6.76 -0.31 12.46
N GLY A 128 -7.04 -1.28 11.59
CA GLY A 128 -7.32 -1.07 10.17
C GLY A 128 -8.59 -0.25 9.97
N HIS A 129 -9.65 -0.55 10.72
CA HIS A 129 -10.88 0.23 10.71
C HIS A 129 -10.62 1.68 11.14
N ALA A 130 -9.92 1.89 12.26
CA ALA A 130 -9.60 3.23 12.75
C ALA A 130 -8.70 4.02 11.79
N PHE A 131 -7.82 3.34 11.07
CA PHE A 131 -6.98 3.92 10.03
C PHE A 131 -7.80 4.33 8.80
N CYS A 132 -8.59 3.41 8.23
CA CYS A 132 -9.35 3.68 7.01
C CYS A 132 -10.44 4.72 7.21
N CYS A 133 -11.14 4.72 8.36
CA CYS A 133 -12.17 5.72 8.69
C CYS A 133 -11.66 7.18 8.62
N LYS A 134 -10.36 7.42 8.78
CA LYS A 134 -9.76 8.76 8.71
C LYS A 134 -9.43 9.20 7.29
N LEU A 135 -9.31 8.25 6.37
CA LEU A 135 -8.71 8.47 5.05
C LEU A 135 -9.72 8.36 3.92
N THR A 136 -10.74 7.54 4.08
CA THR A 136 -11.63 7.15 2.98
C THR A 136 -12.95 7.89 2.99
N ASP A 137 -13.57 7.97 1.81
CA ASP A 137 -14.77 8.77 1.58
C ASP A 137 -16.06 7.92 1.65
N LYS A 138 -15.94 6.61 1.41
CA LYS A 138 -17.07 5.66 1.39
C LYS A 138 -16.72 4.39 2.15
N VAL A 139 -17.72 3.81 2.82
CA VAL A 139 -17.63 2.54 3.55
C VAL A 139 -18.79 1.63 3.16
N ILE A 140 -18.51 0.36 2.91
CA ILE A 140 -19.50 -0.69 2.65
C ILE A 140 -19.26 -1.81 3.67
N GLU A 141 -20.29 -2.15 4.44
CA GLU A 141 -20.28 -3.33 5.32
C GLU A 141 -20.36 -4.60 4.46
N THR A 142 -19.61 -5.63 4.84
CA THR A 142 -19.59 -6.95 4.19
C THR A 142 -19.74 -8.03 5.26
N GLU A 143 -19.95 -9.28 4.85
CA GLU A 143 -19.99 -10.41 5.79
C GLU A 143 -18.66 -10.59 6.55
N GLN A 144 -17.54 -10.23 5.92
CA GLN A 144 -16.18 -10.48 6.41
C GLN A 144 -15.58 -9.28 7.17
N GLY A 145 -16.16 -8.09 7.01
CA GLY A 145 -15.63 -6.85 7.56
C GLY A 145 -16.15 -5.64 6.81
N LYS A 146 -15.26 -4.73 6.42
CA LYS A 146 -15.66 -3.51 5.69
C LYS A 146 -14.74 -3.25 4.50
N THR A 147 -15.34 -2.81 3.41
CA THR A 147 -14.61 -2.22 2.28
C THR A 147 -14.67 -0.70 2.41
N TYR A 148 -13.49 -0.08 2.42
CA TYR A 148 -13.33 1.38 2.43
C TYR A 148 -12.83 1.84 1.07
N THR A 149 -13.38 2.94 0.55
CA THR A 149 -12.99 3.48 -0.76
C THR A 149 -12.62 4.94 -0.66
N LYS A 150 -11.53 5.32 -1.33
CA LYS A 150 -11.11 6.72 -1.50
C LYS A 150 -10.93 7.04 -2.97
N GLN A 151 -11.41 8.20 -3.42
CA GLN A 151 -11.04 8.74 -4.73
C GLN A 151 -9.75 9.55 -4.60
N ILE A 152 -8.77 9.25 -5.45
CA ILE A 152 -7.56 10.04 -5.63
C ILE A 152 -7.74 10.86 -6.91
N GLY A 153 -7.71 12.19 -6.78
CA GLY A 153 -7.79 13.15 -7.89
C GLY A 153 -6.67 14.16 -7.82
#